data_AF-A0A930QPC7-F1
#
_entry.id   AF-A0A930QPC7-F1
#
_cell.length_a   1.000
_cell.length_b   1.000
_cell.length_c   1.000
_cell.angle_alpha   90.00
_cell.angle_beta   90.00
_cell.angle_gamma   90.00
#
_symmetry.space_group_name_H-M   'P 1'
#
loop_
_entity.id
_entity.type
_entity.pdbx_description
1 polymer ?
#
loop_
_entity_poly.entity_id
_entity_poly.type
_entity_poly.pdbx_seq_one_letter_code
_entity_poly.pdbx_strand_id
1 'polypeptide(L)'
;AVIIINLFFTLKTYVPYASADADGEDHGFIAISYFGVDRMGDTSTLIGKDQLRRHLAELHRQGYVTISQRDILDYYQQGKNLPPRALYLMFEDGRRDTAIFAQEIMEDLNFKATMMTYPEKFALNDPKFLMPRDLREMEDSSFWEMGTNGYRLEYINVFDRYNNYLGELDPLRFNMVRPYLGRKYNHYLMDYIRDADGVPMESERHMKDRVAYDYMRLRDIYEEELGYIPMTHVLMHANTGKFGNNAPISAANERWIRELFPMNFNREGFVLNRRDSSLYDLTRMQPQPYWAINHLLMRIKYDTNEDLEFVTGDRDNRRAWDLREGALELRDESLLVTTLPEGRAYARLQEGSELRDLNIDTYVDGNAFGAQQIYLRSTPDLSQSICVSLVNNVLLVQETQQGSTRELYREKIPVILGETIPSVPEDRRDAMVRENEAFARYAPSPVSAEEYLGRAEEIRNTPVESVEDGAEPYEGEQSFHRRSSHHLVIHLRDNALTITLDDVALPQDIPVQVSERGSIFLGASWQGEAWSQRNLADDVYDAVFRKFQVTVGADDAPRQRMVYTSEYTGWEKAVHRAEEIWLKLVEWFIKL
;
A
#
# COMPACT_ATOMS: atom_id res chain seq x y z
N ALA A 1 37.02 -21.36 -11.00
CA ALA A 1 37.25 -20.38 -9.92
C ALA A 1 35.89 -19.80 -9.57
N VAL A 2 35.35 -20.16 -8.40
CA VAL A 2 34.06 -19.66 -7.93
C VAL A 2 34.32 -18.27 -7.37
N ILE A 3 33.82 -17.22 -8.04
CA ILE A 3 33.76 -15.89 -7.44
C ILE A 3 32.68 -16.01 -6.37
N ILE A 4 33.10 -16.10 -5.10
CA ILE A 4 32.22 -15.91 -3.95
C ILE A 4 31.96 -14.39 -3.92
N ILE A 5 30.85 -13.97 -4.50
CA ILE A 5 30.35 -12.61 -4.29
C ILE A 5 29.70 -12.63 -2.90
N ASN A 6 30.34 -12.02 -1.91
CA ASN A 6 29.66 -11.69 -0.66
C ASN A 6 28.55 -10.69 -1.01
N LEU A 7 27.30 -11.08 -0.81
CA LEU A 7 26.14 -10.26 -1.18
C LEU A 7 26.11 -8.92 -0.41
N PHE A 8 26.69 -8.90 0.81
CA PHE A 8 26.63 -7.78 1.76
C PHE A 8 28.01 -7.21 2.10
N PHE A 9 28.98 -7.25 1.18
CA PHE A 9 30.27 -6.61 1.42
C PHE A 9 30.13 -5.08 1.43
N THR A 10 30.32 -4.47 2.61
CA THR A 10 30.28 -3.01 2.78
C THR A 10 31.60 -2.45 3.30
N LEU A 11 31.93 -1.23 2.87
CA LEU A 11 33.05 -0.44 3.40
C LEU A 11 32.58 0.59 4.44
N LYS A 12 31.26 0.79 4.56
CA LYS A 12 30.66 1.71 5.53
C LYS A 12 30.26 0.95 6.79
N THR A 13 30.20 1.65 7.91
CA THR A 13 29.70 1.11 9.18
C THR A 13 28.66 2.09 9.70
N TYR A 14 27.56 1.56 10.22
CA TYR A 14 26.52 2.35 10.85
C TYR A 14 27.10 3.18 12.00
N VAL A 15 26.78 4.46 12.01
CA VAL A 15 27.14 5.39 13.07
C VAL A 15 25.88 5.67 13.89
N PRO A 16 25.80 5.21 15.16
CA PRO A 16 24.68 5.51 16.04
C PRO A 16 24.54 7.02 16.30
N TYR A 17 23.33 7.47 16.60
CA TYR A 17 23.09 8.82 17.10
C TYR A 17 23.88 9.07 18.41
N ALA A 18 24.25 10.32 18.66
CA ALA A 18 24.96 10.71 19.86
C ALA A 18 23.99 10.96 21.02
N SER A 19 24.37 10.64 22.26
CA SER A 19 23.53 10.95 23.43
C SER A 19 23.21 12.45 23.58
N ALA A 20 24.03 13.33 22.99
CA ALA A 20 23.79 14.77 22.95
C ALA A 20 22.66 15.18 21.99
N ASP A 21 22.18 14.28 21.14
CA ASP A 21 21.08 14.53 20.19
C ASP A 21 19.70 14.47 20.87
N ALA A 22 19.63 13.97 22.11
CA ALA A 22 18.43 14.05 22.93
C ALA A 22 18.31 15.45 23.53
N ASP A 23 17.18 16.12 23.31
CA ASP A 23 16.92 17.48 23.82
C ASP A 23 16.43 17.51 25.27
N GLY A 24 16.22 16.34 25.88
CA GLY A 24 15.75 16.19 27.26
C GLY A 24 14.24 16.02 27.40
N GLU A 25 13.47 16.20 26.32
CA GLU A 25 12.04 15.96 26.27
C GLU A 25 11.73 14.53 25.82
N ASP A 26 10.55 14.00 26.18
CA ASP A 26 10.10 12.67 25.78
C ASP A 26 9.20 12.76 24.55
N HIS A 27 9.80 12.62 23.38
CA HIS A 27 9.09 12.58 22.09
C HIS A 27 8.63 11.16 21.72
N GLY A 28 9.09 10.13 22.43
CA GLY A 28 8.90 8.74 22.04
C GLY A 28 9.72 8.36 20.81
N PHE A 29 9.22 7.40 20.04
CA PHE A 29 9.76 7.04 18.72
C PHE A 29 8.65 6.63 17.78
N ILE A 30 8.89 6.80 16.48
CA ILE A 30 8.01 6.31 15.44
C ILE A 30 8.50 4.93 14.96
N ALA A 31 7.59 4.02 14.63
CA ALA A 31 7.93 2.72 14.03
C ALA A 31 7.29 2.55 12.65
N ILE A 32 8.11 2.28 11.65
CA ILE A 32 7.70 2.07 10.26
C ILE A 32 8.07 0.65 9.84
N SER A 33 7.10 -0.09 9.31
CA SER A 33 7.27 -1.44 8.77
C SER A 33 7.00 -1.45 7.27
N TYR A 34 7.91 -1.99 6.47
CA TYR A 34 7.66 -2.33 5.07
C TYR A 34 7.53 -3.85 4.93
N PHE A 35 6.57 -4.34 4.13
CA PHE A 35 6.48 -5.80 3.89
C PHE A 35 7.75 -6.35 3.25
N GLY A 36 8.24 -5.67 2.22
CA GLY A 36 9.44 -6.06 1.52
C GLY A 36 9.67 -5.14 0.34
N VAL A 37 10.82 -5.29 -0.29
CA VAL A 37 11.29 -4.38 -1.34
C VAL A 37 11.54 -5.18 -2.59
N ASP A 38 11.02 -4.70 -3.70
CA ASP A 38 11.33 -5.21 -5.02
C ASP A 38 12.02 -4.12 -5.86
N ARG A 39 12.33 -4.44 -7.12
CA ARG A 39 13.04 -3.51 -7.99
C ARG A 39 12.16 -2.34 -8.44
N MET A 40 10.91 -2.61 -8.82
CA MET A 40 10.07 -1.68 -9.61
C MET A 40 8.84 -1.17 -8.86
N GLY A 41 8.34 -1.90 -7.88
CA GLY A 41 7.10 -1.63 -7.15
C GLY A 41 5.85 -2.00 -7.94
N ASP A 42 5.95 -2.96 -8.86
CA ASP A 42 4.83 -3.41 -9.71
C ASP A 42 3.92 -4.43 -9.01
N THR A 43 4.29 -4.86 -7.80
CA THR A 43 3.48 -5.75 -6.98
C THR A 43 2.51 -4.96 -6.10
N SER A 44 1.39 -5.59 -5.75
CA SER A 44 0.39 -4.97 -4.86
C SER A 44 0.86 -4.85 -3.40
N THR A 45 2.04 -5.34 -3.04
CA THR A 45 2.48 -5.50 -1.63
C THR A 45 3.91 -5.10 -1.35
N LEU A 46 4.84 -5.18 -2.31
CA LEU A 46 6.24 -4.82 -2.11
C LEU A 46 6.50 -3.42 -2.66
N ILE A 47 7.24 -2.61 -1.90
CA ILE A 47 7.61 -1.26 -2.33
C ILE A 47 8.79 -1.33 -3.30
N GLY A 48 8.74 -0.54 -4.38
CA GLY A 48 9.87 -0.42 -5.29
C GLY A 48 11.05 0.30 -4.62
N LYS A 49 12.29 -0.13 -4.92
CA LYS A 49 13.53 0.45 -4.40
C LYS A 49 13.55 1.98 -4.45
N ASP A 50 13.14 2.58 -5.56
CA ASP A 50 13.17 4.04 -5.74
C ASP A 50 12.16 4.76 -4.85
N GLN A 51 10.95 4.21 -4.71
CA GLN A 51 9.93 4.75 -3.80
C GLN A 51 10.37 4.62 -2.33
N LEU A 52 10.99 3.50 -1.96
CA LEU A 52 11.57 3.33 -0.62
C LEU A 52 12.68 4.36 -0.36
N ARG A 53 13.63 4.50 -1.29
CA ARG A 53 14.73 5.47 -1.17
C ARG A 53 14.17 6.87 -0.95
N ARG A 54 13.12 7.24 -1.67
CA ARG A 54 12.45 8.52 -1.51
C ARG A 54 11.86 8.71 -0.11
N HIS A 55 11.05 7.76 0.35
CA HIS A 55 10.48 7.81 1.70
C HIS A 55 11.57 8.02 2.75
N LEU A 56 12.62 7.19 2.72
CA LEU A 56 13.66 7.23 3.73
C LEU A 56 14.57 8.46 3.62
N ALA A 57 14.89 8.92 2.40
CA ALA A 57 15.69 10.11 2.18
C ALA A 57 15.00 11.37 2.69
N GLU A 58 13.67 11.46 2.55
CA GLU A 58 12.91 12.58 3.09
C GLU A 58 12.80 12.52 4.60
N LEU A 59 12.58 11.34 5.20
CA LEU A 59 12.66 11.20 6.66
C LEU A 59 14.04 11.64 7.18
N HIS A 60 15.12 11.21 6.52
CA HIS A 60 16.47 11.66 6.84
C HIS A 60 16.63 13.18 6.68
N ARG A 61 16.08 13.80 5.61
CA ARG A 61 16.09 15.26 5.40
C ARG A 61 15.34 16.00 6.51
N GLN A 62 14.24 15.43 6.98
CA GLN A 62 13.49 15.91 8.15
C GLN A 62 14.27 15.63 9.46
N GLY A 63 15.46 15.03 9.43
CA GLY A 63 16.26 14.82 10.63
C GLY A 63 15.84 13.60 11.46
N TYR A 64 15.06 12.67 10.89
CA TYR A 64 14.87 11.37 11.52
C TYR A 64 16.20 10.60 11.55
N VAL A 65 16.49 10.03 12.70
CA VAL A 65 17.62 9.11 12.92
C VAL A 65 17.08 7.77 13.37
N THR A 66 17.68 6.70 12.88
CA THR A 66 17.24 5.36 13.27
C THR A 66 17.74 4.98 14.66
N ILE A 67 16.92 4.24 15.40
CA ILE A 67 17.27 3.69 16.72
C ILE A 67 17.41 2.17 16.65
N SER A 68 18.22 1.60 17.54
CA SER A 68 18.37 0.15 17.64
C SER A 68 17.29 -0.48 18.52
N GLN A 69 17.13 -1.80 18.44
CA GLN A 69 16.31 -2.58 19.37
C GLN A 69 16.75 -2.34 20.82
N ARG A 70 18.05 -2.17 21.06
CA ARG A 70 18.57 -1.86 22.40
C ARG A 70 18.16 -0.48 22.89
N ASP A 71 18.13 0.52 22.01
CA ASP A 71 17.70 1.87 22.36
C ASP A 71 16.23 1.89 22.80
N ILE A 72 15.36 1.09 22.17
CA ILE A 72 13.97 0.91 22.59
C ILE A 72 13.91 0.32 24.01
N LEU A 73 14.67 -0.75 24.27
CA LEU A 73 14.68 -1.36 25.61
C LEU A 73 15.20 -0.37 26.67
N ASP A 74 16.26 0.38 26.37
CA ASP A 74 16.80 1.39 27.28
C ASP A 74 15.83 2.55 27.50
N TYR A 75 15.07 2.94 26.47
CA TYR A 75 14.03 3.96 26.55
C TYR A 75 12.94 3.58 27.55
N TYR A 76 12.45 2.34 27.50
CA TYR A 76 11.38 1.87 28.41
C TYR A 76 11.91 1.44 29.78
N GLN A 77 13.04 0.74 29.85
CA GLN A 77 13.50 0.08 31.07
C GLN A 77 14.42 0.97 31.91
N GLN A 78 15.19 1.86 31.27
CA GLN A 78 16.17 2.72 31.96
C GLN A 78 15.76 4.18 31.98
N GLY A 79 14.70 4.55 31.26
CA GLY A 79 14.30 5.95 31.12
C GLY A 79 15.30 6.77 30.30
N LYS A 80 16.10 6.15 29.43
CA LYS A 80 17.01 6.84 28.51
C LYS A 80 16.19 7.63 27.49
N ASN A 81 16.46 8.93 27.33
CA ASN A 81 15.77 9.73 26.32
C ASN A 81 16.29 9.37 24.91
N LEU A 82 15.38 9.46 23.94
CA LEU A 82 15.68 9.28 22.52
C LEU A 82 15.82 10.65 21.85
N PRO A 83 16.45 10.73 20.67
CA PRO A 83 16.42 11.93 19.85
C PRO A 83 14.98 12.32 19.49
N PRO A 84 14.66 13.60 19.27
CA PRO A 84 13.30 14.06 18.99
C PRO A 84 12.64 13.35 17.80
N ARG A 85 13.43 12.99 16.79
CA ARG A 85 12.98 12.29 15.58
C ARG A 85 13.56 10.87 15.53
N ALA A 86 13.25 10.08 16.55
CA ALA A 86 13.67 8.69 16.63
C ALA A 86 12.80 7.78 15.75
N LEU A 87 13.42 7.01 14.85
CA LEU A 87 12.77 6.08 13.93
C LEU A 87 13.21 4.64 14.17
N TYR A 88 12.28 3.74 14.45
CA TYR A 88 12.50 2.30 14.37
C TYR A 88 12.01 1.79 13.01
N LEU A 89 12.94 1.31 12.18
CA LEU A 89 12.66 0.85 10.82
C LEU A 89 12.70 -0.69 10.77
N MET A 90 11.68 -1.32 10.21
CA MET A 90 11.66 -2.78 10.03
C MET A 90 11.15 -3.21 8.66
N PHE A 91 11.60 -4.39 8.24
CA PHE A 91 11.17 -5.06 7.02
C PHE A 91 10.67 -6.47 7.35
N GLU A 92 9.49 -6.84 6.86
CA GLU A 92 8.84 -8.10 7.21
C GLU A 92 9.21 -9.27 6.26
N ASP A 93 8.78 -10.47 6.64
CA ASP A 93 8.88 -11.73 5.89
C ASP A 93 10.28 -12.32 5.64
N GLY A 94 11.37 -11.56 5.83
CA GLY A 94 12.73 -12.09 5.74
C GLY A 94 13.18 -12.36 4.30
N ARG A 95 12.62 -11.62 3.34
CA ARG A 95 12.86 -11.87 1.91
C ARG A 95 14.27 -11.45 1.49
N ARG A 96 14.86 -12.24 0.60
CA ARG A 96 16.21 -12.00 0.07
C ARG A 96 16.29 -10.75 -0.82
N ASP A 97 15.25 -10.50 -1.63
CA ASP A 97 15.16 -9.30 -2.48
C ASP A 97 15.15 -8.01 -1.66
N THR A 98 14.43 -8.01 -0.53
CA THR A 98 14.42 -6.87 0.40
C THR A 98 15.82 -6.48 0.83
N ALA A 99 16.63 -7.44 1.29
CA ALA A 99 17.99 -7.16 1.72
C ALA A 99 18.85 -6.61 0.56
N ILE A 100 18.73 -7.19 -0.63
CA ILE A 100 19.48 -6.75 -1.82
C ILE A 100 19.16 -5.29 -2.18
N PHE A 101 17.87 -4.92 -2.18
CA PHE A 101 17.45 -3.60 -2.65
C PHE A 101 17.52 -2.50 -1.57
N ALA A 102 17.39 -2.86 -0.30
CA ALA A 102 17.42 -1.92 0.81
C ALA A 102 18.84 -1.62 1.34
N GLN A 103 19.81 -2.55 1.21
CA GLN A 103 21.16 -2.41 1.78
C GLN A 103 21.81 -1.07 1.42
N GLU A 104 21.87 -0.75 0.12
CA GLU A 104 22.49 0.48 -0.38
C GLU A 104 21.83 1.75 0.19
N ILE A 105 20.51 1.71 0.39
CA ILE A 105 19.76 2.84 0.96
C ILE A 105 20.11 3.03 2.44
N MET A 106 20.21 1.93 3.20
CA MET A 106 20.63 1.97 4.61
C MET A 106 22.02 2.58 4.75
N GLU A 107 22.95 2.16 3.89
CA GLU A 107 24.32 2.63 3.85
C GLU A 107 24.47 4.11 3.46
N ASP A 108 23.65 4.60 2.53
CA ASP A 108 23.69 5.98 2.07
C ASP A 108 23.10 6.95 3.08
N LEU A 109 22.00 6.56 3.74
CA LEU A 109 21.30 7.39 4.71
C LEU A 109 21.78 7.18 6.14
N ASN A 110 22.76 6.29 6.37
CA ASN A 110 23.20 5.85 7.69
C ASN A 110 22.01 5.39 8.58
N PHE A 111 21.10 4.63 7.99
CA PHE A 111 19.92 4.10 8.66
C PHE A 111 20.15 2.65 9.10
N LYS A 112 19.74 2.33 10.32
CA LYS A 112 19.68 0.97 10.86
C LYS A 112 18.26 0.43 10.73
N ALA A 113 18.13 -0.81 10.31
CA ALA A 113 16.84 -1.49 10.16
C ALA A 113 16.81 -2.86 10.84
N THR A 114 15.62 -3.37 11.12
CA THR A 114 15.41 -4.74 11.57
C THR A 114 14.82 -5.59 10.46
N MET A 115 15.42 -6.75 10.18
CA MET A 115 14.85 -7.77 9.29
C MET A 115 14.04 -8.78 10.11
N MET A 116 12.73 -8.82 9.90
CA MET A 116 11.83 -9.78 10.58
C MET A 116 11.75 -11.06 9.74
N THR A 117 11.97 -12.23 10.35
CA THR A 117 12.05 -13.50 9.61
C THR A 117 11.11 -14.58 10.18
N TYR A 118 10.93 -15.66 9.42
CA TYR A 118 10.29 -16.91 9.85
C TYR A 118 11.32 -18.06 9.81
N PRO A 119 11.69 -18.67 10.93
CA PRO A 119 12.73 -19.70 10.96
C PRO A 119 12.29 -21.03 10.31
N GLU A 120 10.99 -21.23 10.06
CA GLU A 120 10.51 -22.34 9.21
C GLU A 120 11.15 -22.30 7.81
N LYS A 121 11.42 -21.11 7.27
CA LYS A 121 12.09 -20.96 5.95
C LYS A 121 13.52 -21.49 5.95
N PHE A 122 14.21 -21.45 7.09
CA PHE A 122 15.54 -22.02 7.22
C PHE A 122 15.48 -23.54 7.12
N ALA A 123 14.53 -24.15 7.84
CA ALA A 123 14.34 -25.60 7.83
C ALA A 123 13.93 -26.12 6.44
N LEU A 124 13.16 -25.34 5.68
CA LEU A 124 12.75 -25.67 4.32
C LEU A 124 13.80 -25.33 3.25
N ASN A 125 14.86 -24.59 3.62
CA ASN A 125 15.89 -24.09 2.71
C ASN A 125 15.28 -23.35 1.49
N ASP A 126 14.31 -22.46 1.73
CA ASP A 126 13.63 -21.71 0.68
C ASP A 126 14.53 -20.58 0.15
N PRO A 127 14.99 -20.63 -1.12
CA PRO A 127 15.96 -19.67 -1.65
C PRO A 127 15.40 -18.24 -1.81
N LYS A 128 14.08 -18.04 -1.72
CA LYS A 128 13.46 -16.71 -1.78
C LYS A 128 13.69 -15.90 -0.50
N PHE A 129 14.02 -16.58 0.59
CA PHE A 129 14.23 -15.97 1.89
C PHE A 129 15.71 -15.97 2.26
N LEU A 130 16.04 -15.13 3.24
CA LEU A 130 17.36 -15.08 3.83
C LEU A 130 17.59 -16.32 4.68
N MET A 131 18.77 -16.91 4.56
CA MET A 131 19.19 -18.06 5.36
C MET A 131 20.08 -17.61 6.51
N PRO A 132 20.33 -18.44 7.54
CA PRO A 132 21.11 -18.05 8.72
C PRO A 132 22.47 -17.43 8.42
N ARG A 133 23.14 -17.90 7.36
CA ARG A 133 24.38 -17.28 6.88
C ARG A 133 24.17 -15.85 6.38
N ASP A 134 23.15 -15.63 5.56
CA ASP A 134 22.83 -14.31 5.01
C ASP A 134 22.52 -13.32 6.15
N LEU A 135 21.78 -13.76 7.17
CA LEU A 135 21.43 -12.95 8.34
C LEU A 135 22.67 -12.50 9.13
N ARG A 136 23.62 -13.41 9.38
CA ARG A 136 24.90 -13.05 10.03
C ARG A 136 25.70 -12.05 9.20
N GLU A 137 25.78 -12.24 7.88
CA GLU A 137 26.46 -11.30 6.98
C GLU A 137 25.81 -9.91 7.03
N MET A 138 24.48 -9.83 7.16
CA MET A 138 23.76 -8.57 7.33
C MET A 138 24.03 -7.91 8.70
N GLU A 139 24.08 -8.67 9.79
CA GLU A 139 24.48 -8.14 11.11
C GLU A 139 25.92 -7.62 11.11
N ASP A 140 26.83 -8.35 10.48
CA ASP A 140 28.24 -7.96 10.33
C ASP A 140 28.41 -6.66 9.53
N SER A 141 27.44 -6.33 8.65
CA SER A 141 27.40 -5.04 7.95
C SER A 141 27.10 -3.85 8.88
N SER A 142 26.65 -4.11 10.12
CA SER A 142 26.24 -3.17 11.16
C SER A 142 24.96 -2.36 10.90
N PHE A 143 24.37 -2.44 9.70
CA PHE A 143 23.13 -1.72 9.35
C PHE A 143 21.86 -2.50 9.69
N TRP A 144 21.97 -3.78 10.06
CA TRP A 144 20.82 -4.63 10.32
C TRP A 144 20.84 -5.25 11.71
N GLU A 145 19.65 -5.40 12.28
CA GLU A 145 19.36 -6.27 13.43
C GLU A 145 18.32 -7.32 13.00
N MET A 146 18.25 -8.43 13.72
CA MET A 146 17.30 -9.50 13.43
C MET A 146 16.05 -9.39 14.32
N GLY A 147 14.90 -9.69 13.74
CA GLY A 147 13.61 -9.83 14.41
C GLY A 147 12.85 -11.06 13.89
N THR A 148 11.70 -11.35 14.47
CA THR A 148 10.86 -12.48 14.04
C THR A 148 9.38 -12.12 13.87
N ASN A 149 8.77 -12.62 12.79
CA ASN A 149 7.32 -12.57 12.57
C ASN A 149 6.59 -13.79 13.17
N GLY A 150 7.33 -14.69 13.85
CA GLY A 150 6.81 -15.96 14.36
C GLY A 150 7.47 -17.15 13.67
N TYR A 151 7.02 -18.37 13.97
CA TYR A 151 7.63 -19.60 13.41
C TYR A 151 7.40 -19.71 11.90
N ARG A 152 6.16 -19.48 11.46
CA ARG A 152 5.69 -19.61 10.07
C ARG A 152 4.49 -18.69 9.82
N LEU A 153 4.20 -18.49 8.55
CA LEU A 153 2.98 -17.84 8.08
C LEU A 153 2.00 -18.91 7.60
N GLU A 154 0.91 -19.13 8.33
CA GLU A 154 -0.15 -20.06 7.95
C GLU A 154 -1.52 -19.47 8.30
N TYR A 155 -2.53 -19.85 7.51
CA TYR A 155 -3.90 -19.38 7.67
C TYR A 155 -4.81 -20.53 8.09
N ILE A 156 -5.70 -20.25 9.03
CA ILE A 156 -6.71 -21.19 9.54
C ILE A 156 -8.11 -20.60 9.38
N ASN A 157 -9.10 -21.49 9.39
CA ASN A 157 -10.52 -21.13 9.36
C ASN A 157 -10.85 -20.27 8.13
N VAL A 158 -10.29 -20.60 6.96
CA VAL A 158 -10.41 -19.77 5.74
C VAL A 158 -11.75 -20.00 5.06
N PHE A 159 -12.42 -18.91 4.71
CA PHE A 159 -13.59 -18.90 3.85
C PHE A 159 -13.41 -17.93 2.69
N ASP A 160 -14.00 -18.26 1.54
CA ASP A 160 -14.16 -17.30 0.46
C ASP A 160 -15.29 -16.30 0.76
N ARG A 161 -15.46 -15.30 -0.12
CA ARG A 161 -16.52 -14.28 0.00
C ARG A 161 -17.95 -14.85 -0.08
N TYR A 162 -18.10 -16.09 -0.53
CA TYR A 162 -19.37 -16.80 -0.66
C TYR A 162 -19.65 -17.76 0.51
N ASN A 163 -18.80 -17.75 1.55
CA ASN A 163 -18.86 -18.64 2.70
C ASN A 163 -18.59 -20.11 2.40
N ASN A 164 -17.90 -20.42 1.29
CA ASN A 164 -17.33 -21.75 1.11
C ASN A 164 -16.15 -21.91 2.08
N TYR A 165 -16.07 -23.06 2.77
CA TYR A 165 -15.01 -23.33 3.73
C TYR A 165 -13.80 -23.96 3.05
N LEU A 166 -12.64 -23.29 3.12
CA LEU A 166 -11.38 -23.73 2.50
C LEU A 166 -10.42 -24.37 3.51
N GLY A 167 -10.75 -24.38 4.81
CA GLY A 167 -9.90 -25.02 5.81
C GLY A 167 -8.66 -24.20 6.16
N GLU A 168 -7.54 -24.91 6.25
CA GLU A 168 -6.21 -24.39 6.55
C GLU A 168 -5.43 -24.21 5.25
N LEU A 169 -4.82 -23.04 5.05
CA LEU A 169 -4.06 -22.72 3.85
C LEU A 169 -2.63 -22.29 4.19
N ASP A 170 -1.67 -22.86 3.47
CA ASP A 170 -0.32 -22.30 3.39
C ASP A 170 -0.31 -21.00 2.53
N PRO A 171 0.76 -20.19 2.58
CA PRO A 171 0.82 -18.94 1.83
C PRO A 171 0.70 -19.09 0.32
N LEU A 172 1.11 -20.23 -0.26
CA LEU A 172 1.06 -20.45 -1.70
C LEU A 172 -0.38 -20.73 -2.16
N ARG A 173 -1.13 -21.56 -1.43
CA ARG A 173 -2.57 -21.76 -1.68
C ARG A 173 -3.36 -20.49 -1.41
N PHE A 174 -3.12 -19.83 -0.27
CA PHE A 174 -3.79 -18.58 0.09
C PHE A 174 -3.66 -17.54 -1.02
N ASN A 175 -2.45 -17.34 -1.56
CA ASN A 175 -2.23 -16.38 -2.65
C ASN A 175 -2.99 -16.71 -3.94
N MET A 176 -3.24 -17.98 -4.25
CA MET A 176 -4.01 -18.36 -5.43
C MET A 176 -5.50 -18.07 -5.31
N VAL A 177 -6.08 -18.24 -4.11
CA VAL A 177 -7.51 -18.02 -3.85
C VAL A 177 -7.81 -16.60 -3.36
N ARG A 178 -6.80 -15.83 -2.96
CA ARG A 178 -6.89 -14.44 -2.44
C ARG A 178 -7.87 -13.55 -3.21
N PRO A 179 -7.96 -13.55 -4.56
CA PRO A 179 -8.92 -12.73 -5.28
C PRO A 179 -10.38 -12.98 -4.88
N TYR A 180 -10.72 -14.20 -4.44
CA TYR A 180 -12.07 -14.59 -4.05
C TYR A 180 -12.26 -14.62 -2.52
N LEU A 181 -11.20 -14.46 -1.74
CA LEU A 181 -11.32 -14.43 -0.30
C LEU A 181 -12.00 -13.14 0.17
N GLY A 182 -12.96 -13.30 1.08
CA GLY A 182 -13.31 -12.25 2.02
C GLY A 182 -12.27 -12.20 3.14
N ARG A 183 -12.72 -11.89 4.35
CA ARG A 183 -11.80 -11.74 5.50
C ARG A 183 -12.13 -12.65 6.68
N LYS A 184 -12.90 -13.68 6.38
CA LYS A 184 -13.22 -14.74 7.32
C LYS A 184 -12.10 -15.78 7.26
N TYR A 185 -10.97 -15.43 7.86
CA TYR A 185 -9.81 -16.28 8.09
C TYR A 185 -9.00 -15.74 9.28
N ASN A 186 -8.12 -16.56 9.84
CA ASN A 186 -7.21 -16.16 10.91
C ASN A 186 -5.78 -16.61 10.62
N HIS A 187 -4.82 -15.94 11.23
CA HIS A 187 -3.46 -16.47 11.32
C HIS A 187 -3.43 -17.67 12.28
N TYR A 188 -2.54 -18.64 12.03
CA TYR A 188 -2.46 -19.91 12.74
C TYR A 188 -2.43 -19.79 14.26
N LEU A 189 -1.78 -18.75 14.79
CA LEU A 189 -1.66 -18.53 16.23
C LEU A 189 -2.86 -17.80 16.87
N MET A 190 -3.87 -17.39 16.10
CA MET A 190 -4.84 -16.39 16.56
C MET A 190 -6.19 -16.94 17.00
N ASP A 191 -6.53 -18.18 16.65
CA ASP A 191 -7.80 -18.81 17.05
C ASP A 191 -7.65 -20.34 17.17
N TYR A 192 -8.71 -20.98 17.65
CA TYR A 192 -8.88 -22.43 17.54
C TYR A 192 -8.96 -22.83 16.06
N ILE A 193 -8.47 -24.02 15.72
CA ILE A 193 -8.84 -24.67 14.45
C ILE A 193 -10.31 -25.07 14.53
N ARG A 194 -11.10 -24.69 13.53
CA ARG A 194 -12.55 -24.90 13.48
C ARG A 194 -12.96 -25.67 12.24
N ASP A 195 -14.16 -26.24 12.26
CA ASP A 195 -14.80 -26.76 11.05
C ASP A 195 -15.60 -25.66 10.31
N ALA A 196 -16.30 -26.06 9.24
CA ALA A 196 -17.13 -25.17 8.42
C ALA A 196 -18.26 -24.49 9.21
N ASP A 197 -18.73 -25.11 10.30
CA ASP A 197 -19.80 -24.60 11.17
C ASP A 197 -19.22 -23.70 12.30
N GLY A 198 -17.90 -23.52 12.34
CA GLY A 198 -17.21 -22.71 13.33
C GLY A 198 -17.00 -23.42 14.68
N VAL A 199 -17.25 -24.74 14.74
CA VAL A 199 -17.05 -25.55 15.95
C VAL A 199 -15.56 -25.84 16.10
N PRO A 200 -14.95 -25.59 17.29
CA PRO A 200 -13.56 -25.97 17.53
C PRO A 200 -13.32 -27.46 17.32
N MET A 201 -12.34 -27.79 16.48
CA MET A 201 -11.90 -29.16 16.20
C MET A 201 -10.81 -29.64 17.16
N GLU A 202 -10.29 -28.75 18.00
CA GLU A 202 -9.28 -29.06 19.00
C GLU A 202 -9.76 -28.72 20.42
N SER A 203 -9.27 -29.47 21.40
CA SER A 203 -9.49 -29.13 22.82
C SER A 203 -8.62 -27.95 23.22
N GLU A 204 -8.97 -27.25 24.30
CA GLU A 204 -8.11 -26.19 24.85
C GLU A 204 -6.68 -26.67 25.14
N ARG A 205 -6.51 -27.93 25.57
CA ARG A 205 -5.19 -28.53 25.77
C ARG A 205 -4.42 -28.67 24.46
N HIS A 206 -5.05 -29.25 23.43
CA HIS A 206 -4.40 -29.41 22.12
C HIS A 206 -4.08 -28.06 21.47
N MET A 207 -4.95 -27.07 21.64
CA MET A 207 -4.69 -25.69 21.22
C MET A 207 -3.45 -25.13 21.90
N LYS A 208 -3.33 -25.27 23.23
CA LYS A 208 -2.15 -24.80 23.97
C LYS A 208 -0.87 -25.52 23.53
N ASP A 209 -0.95 -26.83 23.30
CA ASP A 209 0.18 -27.62 22.80
C ASP A 209 0.60 -27.18 21.38
N ARG A 210 -0.37 -26.86 20.52
CA ARG A 210 -0.15 -26.34 19.16
C ARG A 210 0.50 -24.96 19.15
N VAL A 211 -0.02 -24.02 19.97
CA VAL A 211 0.57 -22.68 20.12
C VAL A 211 1.99 -22.79 20.69
N ALA A 212 2.18 -23.61 21.73
CA ALA A 212 3.49 -23.86 22.33
C ALA A 212 4.48 -24.45 21.34
N TYR A 213 4.05 -25.36 20.47
CA TYR A 213 4.89 -25.98 19.47
C TYR A 213 5.55 -24.94 18.55
N ASP A 214 4.80 -23.98 18.02
CA ASP A 214 5.35 -22.95 17.14
C ASP A 214 6.39 -22.08 17.86
N TYR A 215 6.14 -21.64 19.10
CA TYR A 215 7.12 -20.85 19.86
C TYR A 215 8.36 -21.66 20.25
N MET A 216 8.20 -22.92 20.64
CA MET A 216 9.32 -23.80 20.96
C MET A 216 10.16 -24.08 19.71
N ARG A 217 9.52 -24.37 18.56
CA ARG A 217 10.23 -24.64 17.32
C ARG A 217 10.95 -23.40 16.79
N LEU A 218 10.32 -22.23 16.91
CA LEU A 218 10.97 -20.94 16.66
C LEU A 218 12.22 -20.77 17.50
N ARG A 219 12.12 -20.95 18.82
CA ARG A 219 13.26 -20.82 19.73
C ARG A 219 14.38 -21.77 19.31
N ASP A 220 14.05 -23.05 19.21
CA ASP A 220 15.04 -24.10 19.01
C ASP A 220 15.80 -23.89 17.69
N ILE A 221 15.11 -23.52 16.61
CA ILE A 221 15.77 -23.23 15.32
C ILE A 221 16.66 -21.99 15.42
N TYR A 222 16.21 -20.89 16.03
CA TYR A 222 17.06 -19.70 16.14
C TYR A 222 18.28 -19.94 17.05
N GLU A 223 18.12 -20.66 18.16
CA GLU A 223 19.23 -21.04 19.04
C GLU A 223 20.24 -21.95 18.32
N GLU A 224 19.77 -22.90 17.51
CA GLU A 224 20.62 -23.78 16.72
C GLU A 224 21.33 -23.02 15.58
N GLU A 225 20.58 -22.22 14.82
CA GLU A 225 21.03 -21.64 13.56
C GLU A 225 21.73 -20.29 13.71
N LEU A 226 21.37 -19.47 14.72
CA LEU A 226 21.94 -18.14 14.98
C LEU A 226 22.66 -18.06 16.33
N GLY A 227 22.34 -18.93 17.29
CA GLY A 227 22.89 -18.90 18.64
C GLY A 227 22.16 -17.97 19.62
N TYR A 228 21.07 -17.34 19.18
CA TYR A 228 20.23 -16.46 19.99
C TYR A 228 18.83 -16.36 19.39
N ILE A 229 17.85 -15.94 20.19
CA ILE A 229 16.49 -15.62 19.72
C ILE A 229 16.44 -14.12 19.40
N PRO A 230 15.98 -13.70 18.20
CA PRO A 230 15.77 -12.29 17.87
C PRO A 230 14.90 -11.56 18.92
N MET A 231 15.27 -10.33 19.29
CA MET A 231 14.61 -9.63 20.43
C MET A 231 13.25 -9.02 20.07
N THR A 232 13.08 -8.54 18.82
CA THR A 232 11.80 -7.99 18.35
C THR A 232 10.89 -9.08 17.82
N HIS A 233 9.66 -9.13 18.33
CA HIS A 233 8.57 -9.94 17.78
C HIS A 233 7.46 -9.06 17.18
N VAL A 234 6.89 -9.47 16.05
CA VAL A 234 5.67 -8.87 15.48
C VAL A 234 4.58 -9.96 15.47
N LEU A 235 3.53 -9.77 16.27
CA LEU A 235 2.39 -10.68 16.27
C LEU A 235 1.48 -10.42 15.07
N MET A 236 1.09 -11.49 14.39
CA MET A 236 0.04 -11.44 13.37
C MET A 236 -1.13 -12.36 13.72
N HIS A 237 -2.38 -11.91 13.61
CA HIS A 237 -2.82 -10.57 13.22
C HIS A 237 -2.70 -9.55 14.36
N ALA A 238 -2.30 -8.33 14.00
CA ALA A 238 -2.28 -7.19 14.92
C ALA A 238 -3.72 -6.72 15.26
N ASN A 239 -3.84 -5.77 16.19
CA ASN A 239 -5.06 -5.03 16.50
C ASN A 239 -6.22 -5.85 17.10
N THR A 240 -5.94 -6.99 17.75
CA THR A 240 -6.99 -7.76 18.46
C THR A 240 -7.37 -7.17 19.84
N GLY A 241 -6.64 -6.14 20.29
CA GLY A 241 -6.72 -5.61 21.66
C GLY A 241 -6.15 -6.57 22.72
N LYS A 242 -5.66 -7.74 22.30
CA LYS A 242 -5.03 -8.79 23.11
C LYS A 242 -3.95 -9.47 22.25
N PHE A 243 -3.60 -10.72 22.57
CA PHE A 243 -2.63 -11.52 21.82
C PHE A 243 -3.32 -12.68 21.07
N GLY A 244 -4.59 -12.53 20.68
CA GLY A 244 -5.38 -13.61 20.10
C GLY A 244 -6.88 -13.29 20.07
N ASN A 245 -7.61 -13.91 19.14
CA ASN A 245 -9.06 -13.70 18.96
C ASN A 245 -9.92 -14.44 19.98
N ASN A 246 -9.32 -15.36 20.74
CA ASN A 246 -9.97 -16.11 21.80
C ASN A 246 -9.17 -16.01 23.11
N ALA A 247 -9.85 -15.99 24.27
CA ALA A 247 -9.19 -15.73 25.56
C ALA A 247 -8.10 -16.76 25.94
N PRO A 248 -8.38 -18.08 25.92
CA PRO A 248 -7.36 -19.13 26.03
C PRO A 248 -6.18 -19.00 25.05
N ILE A 249 -6.43 -18.70 23.78
CA ILE A 249 -5.38 -18.48 22.76
C ILE A 249 -4.51 -17.28 23.17
N SER A 250 -5.16 -16.15 23.48
CA SER A 250 -4.46 -14.94 23.88
C SER A 250 -3.62 -15.16 25.13
N ALA A 251 -4.10 -15.92 26.11
CA ALA A 251 -3.32 -16.22 27.31
C ALA A 251 -2.10 -17.11 27.01
N ALA A 252 -2.23 -18.06 26.07
CA ALA A 252 -1.12 -18.89 25.62
C ALA A 252 -0.07 -18.07 24.86
N ASN A 253 -0.49 -17.24 23.90
CA ASN A 253 0.41 -16.34 23.17
C ASN A 253 1.09 -15.35 24.12
N GLU A 254 0.34 -14.68 25.00
CA GLU A 254 0.91 -13.70 25.93
C GLU A 254 2.01 -14.31 26.80
N ARG A 255 1.78 -15.53 27.33
CA ARG A 255 2.78 -16.25 28.10
C ARG A 255 4.06 -16.43 27.29
N TRP A 256 3.96 -17.01 26.10
CA TRP A 256 5.12 -17.32 25.27
C TRP A 256 5.84 -16.07 24.76
N ILE A 257 5.09 -15.04 24.36
CA ILE A 257 5.65 -13.77 23.91
C ILE A 257 6.49 -13.13 25.02
N ARG A 258 5.97 -13.09 26.25
CA ARG A 258 6.69 -12.56 27.42
C ARG A 258 7.85 -13.45 27.89
N GLU A 259 7.78 -14.74 27.61
CA GLU A 259 8.84 -15.70 27.96
C GLU A 259 10.04 -15.59 27.01
N LEU A 260 9.80 -15.36 25.71
CA LEU A 260 10.83 -15.39 24.68
C LEU A 260 11.33 -14.01 24.26
N PHE A 261 10.50 -12.98 24.30
CA PHE A 261 10.80 -11.68 23.70
C PHE A 261 10.74 -10.56 24.73
N PRO A 262 11.70 -9.63 24.74
CA PRO A 262 11.63 -8.44 25.59
C PRO A 262 10.65 -7.37 25.08
N MET A 263 10.24 -7.44 23.80
CA MET A 263 9.27 -6.52 23.21
C MET A 263 8.46 -7.16 22.09
N ASN A 264 7.25 -6.62 21.86
CA ASN A 264 6.33 -7.10 20.83
C ASN A 264 5.53 -5.96 20.19
N PHE A 265 5.48 -5.95 18.86
CA PHE A 265 4.54 -5.14 18.09
C PHE A 265 3.23 -5.91 17.95
N ASN A 266 2.18 -5.38 18.58
CA ASN A 266 0.85 -5.96 18.61
C ASN A 266 -0.17 -5.11 17.83
N ARG A 267 0.21 -3.88 17.48
CA ARG A 267 -0.65 -2.90 16.82
C ARG A 267 -0.08 -2.49 15.46
N GLU A 268 -0.97 -2.15 14.56
CA GLU A 268 -0.67 -1.68 13.20
C GLU A 268 -1.58 -0.52 12.83
N GLY A 269 -1.04 0.51 12.18
CA GLY A 269 -1.79 1.64 11.60
C GLY A 269 -1.32 3.00 12.13
N PHE A 270 -0.97 3.07 13.41
CA PHE A 270 -0.37 4.25 14.05
C PHE A 270 1.15 4.11 14.17
N VAL A 271 1.88 5.22 14.10
CA VAL A 271 3.35 5.21 14.07
C VAL A 271 3.99 5.43 15.44
N LEU A 272 3.36 6.19 16.33
CA LEU A 272 4.00 6.72 17.53
C LEU A 272 3.94 5.75 18.72
N ASN A 273 5.08 5.57 19.39
CA ASN A 273 5.23 4.82 20.64
C ASN A 273 5.85 5.69 21.73
N ARG A 274 5.28 5.62 22.94
CA ARG A 274 5.69 6.39 24.11
C ARG A 274 5.75 5.49 25.36
N ARG A 275 6.41 5.94 26.43
CA ARG A 275 6.56 5.21 27.71
C ARG A 275 5.25 4.85 28.42
N ASP A 276 4.17 5.53 28.09
CA ASP A 276 2.82 5.24 28.62
C ASP A 276 2.14 4.05 27.91
N SER A 277 2.76 3.50 26.86
CA SER A 277 2.37 2.25 26.21
C SER A 277 3.22 1.06 26.67
N SER A 278 2.71 -0.16 26.51
CA SER A 278 3.44 -1.38 26.90
C SER A 278 4.49 -1.75 25.85
N LEU A 279 5.68 -2.19 26.29
CA LEU A 279 6.70 -2.85 25.44
C LEU A 279 6.16 -4.06 24.65
N TYR A 280 5.04 -4.64 25.09
CA TYR A 280 4.41 -5.78 24.44
C TYR A 280 3.21 -5.41 23.57
N ASP A 281 2.85 -4.13 23.52
CA ASP A 281 1.72 -3.58 22.75
C ASP A 281 2.18 -2.40 21.86
N LEU A 282 3.39 -2.51 21.31
CA LEU A 282 3.96 -1.49 20.42
C LEU A 282 3.15 -1.41 19.12
N THR A 283 3.09 -0.23 18.52
CA THR A 283 2.42 0.04 17.24
C THR A 283 3.43 0.36 16.14
N ARG A 284 3.09 0.04 14.90
CA ARG A 284 3.85 0.41 13.71
C ARG A 284 2.92 0.88 12.60
N MET A 285 3.36 1.84 11.79
CA MET A 285 2.71 2.16 10.53
C MET A 285 3.28 1.25 9.44
N GLN A 286 2.42 0.76 8.54
CA GLN A 286 2.85 -0.05 7.41
C GLN A 286 2.52 0.64 6.07
N PRO A 287 3.45 1.45 5.52
CA PRO A 287 3.22 2.19 4.28
C PRO A 287 2.92 1.26 3.10
N GLN A 288 2.00 1.69 2.24
CA GLN A 288 1.68 0.94 1.03
C GLN A 288 2.65 1.28 -0.11
N PRO A 289 2.91 0.35 -1.05
CA PRO A 289 3.86 0.56 -2.15
C PRO A 289 3.59 1.81 -3.00
N TYR A 290 2.32 2.19 -3.11
CA TYR A 290 1.86 3.28 -3.95
C TYR A 290 1.71 4.63 -3.22
N TRP A 291 1.94 4.68 -1.90
CA TRP A 291 1.81 5.91 -1.14
C TRP A 291 2.78 6.97 -1.67
N ALA A 292 2.29 8.17 -1.92
CA ALA A 292 3.15 9.32 -2.18
C ALA A 292 3.95 9.68 -0.93
N ILE A 293 5.04 10.43 -1.08
CA ILE A 293 5.86 10.83 0.07
C ILE A 293 5.08 11.72 1.04
N ASN A 294 4.26 12.62 0.50
CA ASN A 294 3.39 13.47 1.31
C ASN A 294 2.32 12.68 2.05
N HIS A 295 1.90 11.52 1.52
CA HIS A 295 1.00 10.62 2.25
C HIS A 295 1.68 10.13 3.53
N LEU A 296 2.89 9.58 3.42
CA LEU A 296 3.68 9.13 4.57
C LEU A 296 3.87 10.26 5.58
N LEU A 297 4.28 11.45 5.12
CA LEU A 297 4.49 12.61 5.99
C LEU A 297 3.19 13.08 6.63
N MET A 298 2.05 13.02 5.92
CA MET A 298 0.73 13.40 6.44
C MET A 298 0.36 12.49 7.61
N ARG A 299 0.52 11.18 7.44
CA ARG A 299 0.25 10.19 8.48
C ARG A 299 1.16 10.40 9.70
N ILE A 300 2.46 10.60 9.50
CA ILE A 300 3.39 10.85 10.61
C ILE A 300 3.04 12.16 11.34
N LYS A 301 2.81 13.25 10.59
CA LYS A 301 2.49 14.57 11.15
C LYS A 301 1.28 14.54 12.06
N TYR A 302 0.22 13.84 11.67
CA TYR A 302 -1.01 13.77 12.45
C TYR A 302 -0.93 12.76 13.62
N ASP A 303 -0.13 11.70 13.50
CA ASP A 303 0.12 10.76 14.60
C ASP A 303 1.04 11.35 15.68
N THR A 304 2.04 12.15 15.30
CA THR A 304 3.04 12.72 16.23
C THR A 304 2.71 14.13 16.69
N ASN A 305 1.85 14.85 15.96
CA ASN A 305 1.60 16.28 16.11
C ASN A 305 2.89 17.12 15.93
N GLU A 306 3.86 16.62 15.17
CA GLU A 306 5.07 17.35 14.78
C GLU A 306 4.84 18.25 13.57
N ASP A 307 5.63 19.31 13.46
CA ASP A 307 5.66 20.10 12.22
C ASP A 307 6.63 19.50 11.20
N LEU A 308 6.07 18.77 10.23
CA LEU A 308 6.78 18.25 9.06
C LEU A 308 6.51 19.12 7.83
N GLU A 309 7.56 19.35 7.04
CA GLU A 309 7.47 20.04 5.75
C GLU A 309 7.02 19.09 4.64
N PHE A 310 6.00 19.45 3.87
CA PHE A 310 5.60 18.64 2.71
C PHE A 310 6.48 18.89 1.49
N VAL A 311 6.72 17.84 0.70
CA VAL A 311 7.48 17.89 -0.54
C VAL A 311 6.64 18.52 -1.64
N THR A 312 7.19 19.49 -2.36
CA THR A 312 6.46 20.24 -3.40
C THR A 312 6.90 19.90 -4.83
N GLY A 313 8.14 19.45 -5.02
CA GLY A 313 8.78 19.30 -6.33
C GLY A 313 9.60 20.53 -6.72
N ASP A 314 10.69 20.31 -7.47
CA ASP A 314 11.68 21.33 -7.84
C ASP A 314 11.42 21.99 -9.21
N ARG A 315 10.63 21.34 -10.07
CA ARG A 315 10.32 21.82 -11.42
C ARG A 315 9.50 23.11 -11.43
N ASP A 316 9.86 24.05 -12.30
CA ASP A 316 9.23 25.39 -12.37
C ASP A 316 7.71 25.34 -12.60
N ASN A 317 7.21 24.36 -13.37
CA ASN A 317 5.77 24.19 -13.64
C ASN A 317 4.96 23.90 -12.36
N ARG A 318 5.60 23.52 -11.25
CA ARG A 318 4.95 23.41 -9.94
C ARG A 318 4.41 24.76 -9.47
N ARG A 319 5.11 25.86 -9.77
CA ARG A 319 4.79 27.22 -9.30
C ARG A 319 3.50 27.76 -9.90
N ALA A 320 3.00 27.16 -10.99
CA ALA A 320 1.71 27.50 -11.56
C ALA A 320 0.54 27.13 -10.64
N TRP A 321 0.76 26.33 -9.58
CA TRP A 321 -0.30 25.84 -8.70
C TRP A 321 -0.23 26.44 -7.28
N ASP A 322 -1.37 26.97 -6.85
CA ASP A 322 -1.66 27.51 -5.53
C ASP A 322 -2.32 26.43 -4.67
N LEU A 323 -1.58 25.83 -3.74
CA LEU A 323 -2.12 24.85 -2.81
C LEU A 323 -3.05 25.54 -1.81
N ARG A 324 -4.27 25.02 -1.65
CA ARG A 324 -5.27 25.57 -0.73
C ARG A 324 -5.44 24.73 0.53
N GLU A 325 -5.46 23.41 0.37
CA GLU A 325 -5.67 22.44 1.45
C GLU A 325 -4.91 21.14 1.12
N GLY A 326 -4.36 20.48 2.14
CA GLY A 326 -3.56 19.26 2.00
C GLY A 326 -2.13 19.51 1.53
N ALA A 327 -1.61 18.64 0.66
CA ALA A 327 -0.28 18.75 0.05
C ALA A 327 -0.34 18.56 -1.47
N LEU A 328 0.55 19.26 -2.20
CA LEU A 328 0.70 19.11 -3.65
C LEU A 328 2.18 18.99 -4.03
N GLU A 329 2.50 17.88 -4.67
CA GLU A 329 3.80 17.57 -5.25
C GLU A 329 3.72 17.53 -6.79
N LEU A 330 4.66 18.17 -7.49
CA LEU A 330 4.93 17.88 -8.90
C LEU A 330 6.17 16.99 -8.98
N ARG A 331 6.00 15.80 -9.53
CA ARG A 331 7.00 14.75 -9.57
C ARG A 331 6.96 14.08 -10.92
N ASP A 332 8.09 14.04 -11.59
CA ASP A 332 8.15 13.66 -13.00
C ASP A 332 7.10 14.47 -13.78
N GLU A 333 6.18 13.79 -14.45
CA GLU A 333 5.06 14.40 -15.17
C GLU A 333 3.74 14.34 -14.38
N SER A 334 3.78 14.00 -13.10
CA SER A 334 2.61 13.75 -12.24
C SER A 334 2.42 14.83 -11.18
N LEU A 335 1.20 15.35 -11.08
CA LEU A 335 0.74 16.17 -9.96
C LEU A 335 0.05 15.25 -8.94
N LEU A 336 0.62 15.14 -7.74
CA LEU A 336 0.09 14.35 -6.64
C LEU A 336 -0.55 15.27 -5.61
N VAL A 337 -1.85 15.11 -5.41
CA VAL A 337 -2.65 15.88 -4.46
C VAL A 337 -3.03 14.96 -3.29
N THR A 338 -2.43 15.20 -2.13
CA THR A 338 -2.60 14.37 -0.93
C THR A 338 -3.54 15.07 0.07
N THR A 339 -4.59 14.38 0.50
CA THR A 339 -5.61 14.90 1.43
C THR A 339 -5.07 15.09 2.85
N LEU A 340 -5.73 15.96 3.62
CA LEU A 340 -5.71 15.83 5.07
C LEU A 340 -6.41 14.50 5.48
N PRO A 341 -6.13 13.96 6.68
CA PRO A 341 -6.84 12.80 7.23
C PRO A 341 -8.36 12.97 7.18
N GLU A 342 -9.07 11.96 6.68
CA GLU A 342 -10.54 11.92 6.45
C GLU A 342 -11.10 13.10 5.66
N GLY A 343 -10.23 13.87 5.02
CA GLY A 343 -10.53 15.19 4.50
C GLY A 343 -10.39 15.30 3.00
N ARG A 344 -10.00 16.49 2.57
CA ARG A 344 -9.79 16.82 1.17
C ARG A 344 -8.46 17.53 0.97
N ALA A 345 -8.08 17.67 -0.28
CA ALA A 345 -7.02 18.55 -0.72
C ALA A 345 -7.41 19.17 -2.06
N TYR A 346 -6.97 20.38 -2.31
CA TYR A 346 -7.14 21.00 -3.62
C TYR A 346 -6.09 22.08 -3.87
N ALA A 347 -5.76 22.22 -5.15
CA ALA A 347 -4.83 23.21 -5.64
C ALA A 347 -5.42 23.93 -6.85
N ARG A 348 -5.26 25.25 -6.90
CA ARG A 348 -5.76 26.11 -7.97
C ARG A 348 -4.66 26.45 -8.97
N LEU A 349 -4.92 26.31 -10.25
CA LEU A 349 -4.02 26.79 -11.30
C LEU A 349 -4.07 28.34 -11.36
N GLN A 350 -2.93 29.01 -11.16
CA GLN A 350 -2.79 30.47 -11.16
C GLN A 350 -2.54 31.06 -12.56
N GLU A 351 -1.89 30.32 -13.45
CA GLU A 351 -1.46 30.86 -14.75
C GLU A 351 -2.58 30.76 -15.79
N GLY A 352 -2.94 31.88 -16.44
CA GLY A 352 -4.02 31.93 -17.45
C GLY A 352 -5.44 31.65 -16.91
N SER A 353 -5.64 31.83 -15.59
CA SER A 353 -6.60 31.14 -14.71
C SER A 353 -8.09 31.53 -14.77
N GLU A 354 -8.57 32.11 -15.86
CA GLU A 354 -10.01 32.39 -16.04
C GLU A 354 -10.45 32.01 -17.46
N LEU A 355 -10.62 30.71 -17.63
CA LEU A 355 -10.98 30.10 -18.89
C LEU A 355 -12.49 29.91 -18.96
N ARG A 356 -13.05 30.22 -20.13
CA ARG A 356 -14.43 29.86 -20.47
C ARG A 356 -14.41 28.53 -21.22
N ASP A 357 -13.70 28.48 -22.34
CA ASP A 357 -13.56 27.27 -23.13
C ASP A 357 -12.14 26.72 -22.98
N LEU A 358 -12.03 25.41 -22.80
CA LEU A 358 -10.76 24.72 -22.52
C LEU A 358 -10.85 23.24 -22.87
N ASN A 359 -9.69 22.65 -23.11
CA ASN A 359 -9.52 21.19 -23.20
C ASN A 359 -8.53 20.73 -22.12
N ILE A 360 -8.80 19.59 -21.51
CA ILE A 360 -7.91 18.89 -20.57
C ILE A 360 -7.61 17.51 -21.13
N ASP A 361 -6.35 17.11 -21.00
CA ASP A 361 -5.85 15.77 -21.30
C ASP A 361 -4.97 15.33 -20.12
N THR A 362 -5.29 14.20 -19.49
CA THR A 362 -4.52 13.69 -18.35
C THR A 362 -4.78 12.19 -18.14
N TYR A 363 -3.81 11.49 -17.56
CA TYR A 363 -4.04 10.22 -16.89
C TYR A 363 -4.40 10.46 -15.42
N VAL A 364 -5.32 9.67 -14.89
CA VAL A 364 -5.82 9.73 -13.51
C VAL A 364 -5.51 8.39 -12.85
N ASP A 365 -4.44 8.35 -12.05
CA ASP A 365 -3.75 7.12 -11.61
C ASP A 365 -3.92 6.79 -10.10
N GLY A 366 -4.76 7.51 -9.36
CA GLY A 366 -5.02 7.24 -7.94
C GLY A 366 -5.73 5.91 -7.67
N ASN A 367 -6.04 5.63 -6.40
CA ASN A 367 -6.83 4.43 -6.09
C ASN A 367 -8.28 4.60 -6.58
N ALA A 368 -8.93 3.48 -6.89
CA ALA A 368 -10.34 3.43 -7.26
C ALA A 368 -11.25 3.92 -6.13
N PHE A 369 -10.87 3.65 -4.87
CA PHE A 369 -11.53 4.19 -3.68
C PHE A 369 -11.05 5.62 -3.39
N GLY A 370 -11.95 6.51 -2.97
CA GLY A 370 -11.70 7.94 -2.84
C GLY A 370 -12.11 8.69 -4.10
N ALA A 371 -11.85 10.00 -4.15
CA ALA A 371 -12.24 10.86 -5.27
C ALA A 371 -11.05 11.65 -5.82
N GLN A 372 -10.86 11.58 -7.14
CA GLN A 372 -9.92 12.40 -7.92
C GLN A 372 -10.75 13.39 -8.74
N GLN A 373 -10.52 14.69 -8.56
CA GLN A 373 -11.47 15.72 -8.97
C GLN A 373 -10.77 16.80 -9.81
N ILE A 374 -11.44 17.22 -10.88
CA ILE A 374 -11.02 18.35 -11.72
C ILE A 374 -12.18 19.34 -11.74
N TYR A 375 -11.97 20.50 -11.14
CA TYR A 375 -12.93 21.59 -11.14
C TYR A 375 -12.63 22.55 -12.28
N LEU A 376 -13.67 22.93 -13.01
CA LEU A 376 -13.65 23.80 -14.18
C LEU A 376 -14.58 24.99 -13.93
N ARG A 377 -14.25 26.13 -14.55
CA ARG A 377 -15.00 27.39 -14.41
C ARG A 377 -15.32 27.72 -12.94
N SER A 378 -14.38 27.41 -12.06
CA SER A 378 -14.63 27.47 -10.63
C SER A 378 -14.38 28.87 -10.09
N THR A 379 -15.24 29.32 -9.18
CA THR A 379 -14.92 30.44 -8.28
C THR A 379 -13.81 30.03 -7.31
N PRO A 380 -13.06 30.99 -6.74
CA PRO A 380 -11.98 30.71 -5.79
C PRO A 380 -12.40 29.91 -4.55
N ASP A 381 -13.67 30.00 -4.15
CA ASP A 381 -14.27 29.35 -2.97
C ASP A 381 -15.06 28.07 -3.32
N LEU A 382 -15.03 27.64 -4.59
CA LEU A 382 -15.78 26.50 -5.13
C LEU A 382 -17.32 26.60 -5.02
N SER A 383 -17.87 27.78 -4.65
CA SER A 383 -19.32 27.99 -4.54
C SER A 383 -20.06 27.97 -5.89
N GLN A 384 -19.31 28.15 -6.98
CA GLN A 384 -19.74 27.89 -8.34
C GLN A 384 -18.64 27.11 -9.07
N SER A 385 -18.96 25.93 -9.61
CA SER A 385 -17.99 25.10 -10.33
C SER A 385 -18.66 24.00 -11.16
N ILE A 386 -17.95 23.49 -12.17
CA ILE A 386 -18.23 22.20 -12.81
C ILE A 386 -17.15 21.24 -12.33
N CYS A 387 -17.51 20.11 -11.75
CA CYS A 387 -16.58 19.12 -11.23
C CYS A 387 -16.69 17.81 -12.00
N VAL A 388 -15.60 17.37 -12.61
CA VAL A 388 -15.46 16.03 -13.19
C VAL A 388 -14.64 15.19 -12.21
N SER A 389 -15.21 14.09 -11.73
CA SER A 389 -14.60 13.25 -10.71
C SER A 389 -14.56 11.78 -11.13
N LEU A 390 -13.43 11.12 -10.86
CA LEU A 390 -13.39 9.66 -10.73
C LEU A 390 -13.49 9.32 -9.24
N VAL A 391 -14.60 8.73 -8.83
CA VAL A 391 -14.90 8.43 -7.43
C VAL A 391 -15.42 7.01 -7.27
N ASN A 392 -14.79 6.19 -6.43
CA ASN A 392 -15.25 4.83 -6.12
C ASN A 392 -15.60 4.00 -7.38
N ASN A 393 -14.74 4.07 -8.40
CA ASN A 393 -14.90 3.42 -9.72
C ASN A 393 -16.09 3.93 -10.58
N VAL A 394 -16.52 5.17 -10.34
CA VAL A 394 -17.61 5.87 -11.05
C VAL A 394 -17.08 7.17 -11.63
N LEU A 395 -17.44 7.47 -12.89
CA LEU A 395 -17.30 8.80 -13.46
C LEU A 395 -18.52 9.63 -13.04
N LEU A 396 -18.27 10.72 -12.33
CA LEU A 396 -19.29 11.61 -11.79
C LEU A 396 -19.04 13.03 -12.29
N VAL A 397 -20.05 13.65 -12.90
CA VAL A 397 -20.04 15.07 -13.27
C VAL A 397 -21.08 15.80 -12.45
N GLN A 398 -20.62 16.83 -11.75
CA GLN A 398 -21.45 17.67 -10.91
C GLN A 398 -21.29 19.13 -11.28
N GLU A 399 -22.32 19.91 -11.02
CA GLU A 399 -22.30 21.35 -11.15
C GLU A 399 -22.78 21.98 -9.84
N THR A 400 -22.00 22.91 -9.32
CA THR A 400 -22.35 23.70 -8.13
C THR A 400 -22.68 25.13 -8.56
N GLN A 401 -23.80 25.67 -8.06
CA GLN A 401 -24.20 27.07 -8.22
C GLN A 401 -24.75 27.59 -6.89
N GLN A 402 -24.25 28.75 -6.44
CA GLN A 402 -24.62 29.35 -5.15
C GLN A 402 -24.52 28.37 -3.96
N GLY A 403 -23.53 27.46 -4.00
CA GLY A 403 -23.32 26.42 -2.98
C GLY A 403 -24.26 25.21 -3.06
N SER A 404 -25.19 25.15 -4.02
CA SER A 404 -26.02 23.97 -4.28
C SER A 404 -25.42 23.12 -5.41
N THR A 405 -25.23 21.82 -5.16
CA THR A 405 -24.65 20.89 -6.14
C THR A 405 -25.72 20.02 -6.79
N ARG A 406 -25.68 19.93 -8.12
CA ARG A 406 -26.51 19.06 -8.95
C ARG A 406 -25.64 18.03 -9.66
N GLU A 407 -26.09 16.78 -9.68
CA GLU A 407 -25.50 15.73 -10.52
C GLU A 407 -25.98 15.88 -11.97
N LEU A 408 -25.04 15.92 -12.91
CA LEU A 408 -25.30 16.01 -14.35
C LEU A 408 -25.10 14.67 -15.06
N TYR A 409 -24.14 13.87 -14.58
CA TYR A 409 -23.83 12.55 -15.12
C TYR A 409 -23.24 11.66 -14.04
N ARG A 410 -23.60 10.38 -14.05
CA ARG A 410 -23.04 9.34 -13.19
C ARG A 410 -23.11 8.01 -13.93
N GLU A 411 -21.97 7.37 -14.11
CA GLU A 411 -21.92 6.01 -14.65
C GLU A 411 -20.68 5.28 -14.14
N LYS A 412 -20.79 3.96 -13.98
CA LYS A 412 -19.67 3.12 -13.58
C LYS A 412 -18.64 3.05 -14.70
N ILE A 413 -17.36 3.15 -14.35
CA ILE A 413 -16.29 3.08 -15.33
C ILE A 413 -16.34 1.77 -16.15
N PRO A 414 -16.50 0.58 -15.55
CA PRO A 414 -16.67 -0.67 -16.32
C PRO A 414 -17.82 -0.62 -17.34
N VAL A 415 -18.92 0.06 -17.02
CA VAL A 415 -20.07 0.20 -17.93
C VAL A 415 -19.73 1.12 -19.10
N ILE A 416 -19.04 2.24 -18.84
CA ILE A 416 -18.55 3.14 -19.91
C ILE A 416 -17.62 2.39 -20.86
N LEU A 417 -16.71 1.59 -20.31
CA LEU A 417 -15.70 0.85 -21.09
C LEU A 417 -16.25 -0.42 -21.76
N GLY A 418 -17.52 -0.78 -21.53
CA GLY A 418 -18.12 -1.99 -22.07
C GLY A 418 -17.50 -3.28 -21.53
N GLU A 419 -16.96 -3.25 -20.31
CA GLU A 419 -16.42 -4.42 -19.64
C GLU A 419 -17.54 -5.43 -19.33
N THR A 420 -17.24 -6.71 -19.50
CA THR A 420 -18.16 -7.78 -19.08
C THR A 420 -18.16 -7.88 -17.56
N ILE A 421 -19.30 -7.55 -16.95
CA ILE A 421 -19.51 -7.71 -15.51
C ILE A 421 -20.08 -9.12 -15.28
N PRO A 422 -19.36 -10.02 -14.58
CA PRO A 422 -19.88 -11.35 -14.28
C PRO A 422 -21.07 -11.25 -13.33
N SER A 423 -21.96 -12.24 -13.36
CA SER A 423 -22.99 -12.38 -12.34
C SER A 423 -22.40 -12.90 -11.02
N VAL A 424 -23.12 -12.70 -9.91
CA VAL A 424 -22.79 -13.29 -8.61
C VAL A 424 -22.69 -14.83 -8.69
N PRO A 425 -23.62 -15.55 -9.37
CA PRO A 425 -23.44 -16.97 -9.65
C PRO A 425 -22.17 -17.33 -10.44
N GLU A 426 -21.79 -16.55 -11.45
CA GLU A 426 -20.57 -16.76 -12.24
C GLU A 426 -19.31 -16.57 -11.41
N ASP A 427 -19.21 -15.48 -10.65
CA ASP A 427 -18.05 -15.22 -9.78
C ASP A 427 -17.95 -16.27 -8.66
N ARG A 428 -19.09 -16.75 -8.12
CA ARG A 428 -19.10 -17.87 -7.16
C ARG A 428 -18.60 -19.17 -7.77
N ARG A 429 -19.02 -19.51 -8.98
CA ARG A 429 -18.51 -20.69 -9.70
C ARG A 429 -17.00 -20.56 -9.88
N ASP A 430 -16.53 -19.39 -10.31
CA ASP A 430 -15.11 -19.16 -10.58
C ASP A 430 -14.26 -19.20 -9.29
N ALA A 431 -14.81 -18.77 -8.14
CA ALA A 431 -14.19 -18.95 -6.82
C ALA A 431 -13.98 -20.44 -6.49
N MET A 432 -14.99 -21.28 -6.71
CA MET A 432 -14.92 -22.74 -6.47
C MET A 432 -13.96 -23.44 -7.44
N VAL A 433 -13.91 -22.99 -8.70
CA VAL A 433 -12.92 -23.47 -9.69
C VAL A 433 -11.51 -23.12 -9.20
N ARG A 434 -11.28 -21.87 -8.80
CA ARG A 434 -9.97 -21.40 -8.33
C ARG A 434 -9.51 -22.12 -7.08
N GLU A 435 -10.42 -22.42 -6.15
CA GLU A 435 -10.14 -23.27 -5.00
C GLU A 435 -9.57 -24.62 -5.47
N ASN A 436 -10.31 -25.36 -6.30
CA ASN A 436 -9.87 -26.67 -6.76
C ASN A 436 -8.53 -26.61 -7.53
N GLU A 437 -8.32 -25.60 -8.38
CA GLU A 437 -7.03 -25.37 -9.04
C GLU A 437 -5.87 -25.15 -8.05
N ALA A 438 -6.11 -24.38 -6.98
CA ALA A 438 -5.12 -24.12 -5.95
C ALA A 438 -4.77 -25.40 -5.17
N PHE A 439 -5.77 -26.21 -4.83
CA PHE A 439 -5.56 -27.48 -4.15
C PHE A 439 -4.89 -28.52 -5.06
N ALA A 440 -5.22 -28.55 -6.35
CA ALA A 440 -4.56 -29.40 -7.33
C ALA A 440 -3.06 -29.10 -7.46
N ARG A 441 -2.70 -27.82 -7.59
CA ARG A 441 -1.30 -27.39 -7.80
C ARG A 441 -0.35 -27.83 -6.69
N TYR A 442 -0.85 -27.89 -5.46
CA TYR A 442 -0.08 -28.25 -4.28
C TYR A 442 -0.58 -29.56 -3.65
N ALA A 443 -1.21 -30.43 -4.42
CA ALA A 443 -1.72 -31.70 -3.91
C ALA A 443 -0.56 -32.63 -3.47
N PRO A 444 -0.77 -33.49 -2.46
CA PRO A 444 0.26 -34.41 -1.98
C PRO A 444 0.57 -35.55 -2.96
N SER A 445 -0.29 -35.78 -3.96
CA SER A 445 -0.11 -36.82 -4.96
C SER A 445 -0.69 -36.42 -6.32
N PRO A 446 -0.20 -36.99 -7.44
CA PRO A 446 -0.79 -36.79 -8.76
C PRO A 446 -2.27 -37.20 -8.83
N VAL A 447 -2.65 -38.29 -8.16
CA VAL A 447 -4.05 -38.77 -8.13
C VAL A 447 -4.96 -37.73 -7.48
N SER A 448 -4.57 -37.19 -6.32
CA SER A 448 -5.32 -36.13 -5.67
C SER A 448 -5.37 -34.86 -6.53
N ALA A 449 -4.27 -34.51 -7.24
CA ALA A 449 -4.26 -33.38 -8.16
C ALA A 449 -5.28 -33.57 -9.30
N GLU A 450 -5.33 -34.76 -9.90
CA GLU A 450 -6.29 -35.12 -10.95
C GLU A 450 -7.74 -35.04 -10.45
N GLU A 451 -8.02 -35.49 -9.23
CA GLU A 451 -9.35 -35.39 -8.61
C GLU A 451 -9.80 -33.93 -8.41
N TYR A 452 -8.90 -33.05 -7.96
CA TYR A 452 -9.20 -31.61 -7.84
C TYR A 452 -9.41 -30.98 -9.23
N LEU A 453 -8.57 -31.29 -10.22
CA LEU A 453 -8.74 -30.77 -11.58
C LEU A 453 -10.03 -31.27 -12.23
N GLY A 454 -10.40 -32.53 -12.02
CA GLY A 454 -11.67 -33.09 -12.47
C GLY A 454 -12.86 -32.32 -11.91
N ARG A 455 -12.87 -32.05 -10.61
CA ARG A 455 -13.89 -31.20 -9.97
C ARG A 455 -13.90 -29.77 -10.49
N ALA A 456 -12.73 -29.17 -10.69
CA ALA A 456 -12.62 -27.83 -11.27
C ALA A 456 -13.27 -27.77 -12.65
N GLU A 457 -13.04 -28.76 -13.51
CA GLU A 457 -13.66 -28.86 -14.84
C GLU A 457 -15.16 -29.12 -14.77
N GLU A 458 -15.63 -30.00 -13.89
CA GLU A 458 -17.07 -30.23 -13.69
C GLU A 458 -17.80 -28.94 -13.25
N ILE A 459 -17.21 -28.20 -12.30
CA ILE A 459 -17.76 -26.93 -11.82
C ILE A 459 -17.72 -25.87 -12.92
N ARG A 460 -16.60 -25.75 -13.64
CA ARG A 460 -16.44 -24.78 -14.76
C ARG A 460 -17.50 -25.00 -15.84
N ASN A 461 -17.83 -26.26 -16.13
CA ASN A 461 -18.81 -26.64 -17.15
C ASN A 461 -20.26 -26.61 -16.64
N THR A 462 -20.50 -26.34 -15.36
CA THR A 462 -21.86 -26.20 -14.81
C THR A 462 -22.45 -24.85 -15.23
N PRO A 463 -23.56 -24.82 -15.99
CA PRO A 463 -24.22 -23.57 -16.37
C PRO A 463 -24.74 -22.84 -15.13
N VAL A 464 -24.53 -21.53 -15.10
CA VAL A 464 -25.05 -20.61 -14.07
C VAL A 464 -25.65 -19.40 -14.76
N GLU A 465 -26.64 -18.77 -14.14
CA GLU A 465 -27.34 -17.61 -14.70
C GLU A 465 -26.38 -16.42 -14.85
N SER A 466 -26.30 -15.86 -16.04
CA SER A 466 -25.53 -14.65 -16.34
C SER A 466 -26.31 -13.37 -16.01
N VAL A 467 -25.67 -12.21 -16.12
CA VAL A 467 -26.37 -10.91 -16.03
C VAL A 467 -27.43 -10.78 -17.14
N GLU A 468 -27.17 -11.33 -18.33
CA GLU A 468 -28.13 -11.35 -19.45
C GLU A 468 -29.35 -12.23 -19.15
N ASP A 469 -29.17 -13.27 -18.33
CA ASP A 469 -30.26 -14.14 -17.85
C ASP A 469 -31.05 -13.52 -16.67
N GLY A 470 -30.65 -12.34 -16.19
CA GLY A 470 -31.31 -11.60 -15.11
C GLY A 470 -30.71 -11.84 -13.72
N ALA A 471 -29.54 -12.50 -13.61
CA ALA A 471 -28.84 -12.65 -12.34
C ALA A 471 -28.22 -11.33 -11.86
N GLU A 472 -28.03 -11.22 -10.55
CA GLU A 472 -27.39 -10.05 -9.93
C GLU A 472 -25.94 -9.90 -10.42
N PRO A 473 -25.52 -8.71 -10.88
CA PRO A 473 -24.13 -8.46 -11.27
C PRO A 473 -23.21 -8.43 -10.04
N TYR A 474 -22.02 -9.02 -10.17
CA TYR A 474 -20.98 -8.91 -9.16
C TYR A 474 -20.17 -7.63 -9.38
N GLU A 475 -20.38 -6.64 -8.50
CA GLU A 475 -19.80 -5.31 -8.64
C GLU A 475 -18.39 -5.15 -8.02
N GLY A 476 -17.88 -6.23 -7.41
CA GLY A 476 -16.64 -6.22 -6.64
C GLY A 476 -16.78 -5.61 -5.25
N GLU A 477 -15.80 -5.87 -4.39
CA GLU A 477 -15.67 -5.19 -3.09
C GLU A 477 -14.81 -3.93 -3.23
N GLN A 478 -15.23 -2.84 -2.59
CA GLN A 478 -14.40 -1.65 -2.47
C GLN A 478 -13.18 -1.95 -1.59
N SER A 479 -12.01 -1.50 -2.04
CA SER A 479 -10.76 -1.65 -1.30
C SER A 479 -9.95 -0.36 -1.39
N PHE A 480 -9.40 0.08 -0.26
CA PHE A 480 -8.46 1.19 -0.19
C PHE A 480 -7.22 0.99 -1.06
N HIS A 481 -6.91 -0.26 -1.44
CA HIS A 481 -5.70 -0.62 -2.16
C HIS A 481 -5.94 -0.91 -3.66
N ARG A 482 -7.20 -0.89 -4.13
CA ARG A 482 -7.49 -1.14 -5.54
C ARG A 482 -7.00 0.04 -6.37
N ARG A 483 -5.94 -0.17 -7.15
CA ARG A 483 -5.44 0.82 -8.12
C ARG A 483 -6.44 1.06 -9.25
N SER A 484 -6.47 2.27 -9.76
CA SER A 484 -7.22 2.68 -10.96
C SER A 484 -6.31 3.57 -11.80
N SER A 485 -6.40 3.45 -13.12
CA SER A 485 -5.61 4.27 -14.05
C SER A 485 -6.43 4.44 -15.31
N HIS A 486 -6.84 5.68 -15.58
CA HIS A 486 -7.68 6.01 -16.73
C HIS A 486 -7.14 7.24 -17.45
N HIS A 487 -7.17 7.22 -18.78
CA HIS A 487 -6.97 8.39 -19.62
C HIS A 487 -8.27 9.18 -19.68
N LEU A 488 -8.23 10.45 -19.30
CA LEU A 488 -9.37 11.34 -19.23
C LEU A 488 -9.13 12.56 -20.11
N VAL A 489 -9.97 12.72 -21.13
CA VAL A 489 -10.00 13.90 -21.99
C VAL A 489 -11.32 14.63 -21.78
N ILE A 490 -11.24 15.93 -21.49
CA ILE A 490 -12.40 16.79 -21.24
C ILE A 490 -12.35 17.96 -22.21
N HIS A 491 -13.43 18.16 -22.97
CA HIS A 491 -13.64 19.39 -23.73
C HIS A 491 -14.83 20.14 -23.15
N LEU A 492 -14.60 21.40 -22.78
CA LEU A 492 -15.64 22.29 -22.29
C LEU A 492 -15.74 23.49 -23.22
N ARG A 493 -16.87 23.60 -23.92
CA ARG A 493 -17.11 24.66 -24.91
C ARG A 493 -18.51 25.21 -24.77
N ASP A 494 -18.61 26.53 -24.64
CA ASP A 494 -19.88 27.22 -24.38
C ASP A 494 -20.62 26.59 -23.21
N ASN A 495 -21.72 25.87 -23.44
CA ASN A 495 -22.52 25.23 -22.39
C ASN A 495 -22.54 23.70 -22.53
N ALA A 496 -21.58 23.12 -23.25
CA ALA A 496 -21.47 21.69 -23.47
C ALA A 496 -20.13 21.17 -22.94
N LEU A 497 -20.18 20.07 -22.19
CA LEU A 497 -19.05 19.31 -21.69
C LEU A 497 -19.05 17.94 -22.37
N THR A 498 -17.95 17.58 -23.04
CA THR A 498 -17.75 16.24 -23.60
C THR A 498 -16.58 15.57 -22.91
N ILE A 499 -16.71 14.29 -22.61
CA ILE A 499 -15.69 13.50 -21.91
C ILE A 499 -15.38 12.26 -22.72
N THR A 500 -14.09 11.95 -22.85
CA THR A 500 -13.58 10.65 -23.33
C THR A 500 -12.82 9.99 -22.20
N LEU A 501 -13.14 8.73 -21.91
CA LEU A 501 -12.49 7.92 -20.88
C LEU A 501 -11.91 6.67 -21.55
N ASP A 502 -10.60 6.47 -21.45
CA ASP A 502 -9.85 5.37 -22.10
C ASP A 502 -10.25 5.17 -23.58
N ASP A 503 -10.16 6.24 -24.36
CA ASP A 503 -10.54 6.29 -25.78
C ASP A 503 -12.04 6.05 -26.08
N VAL A 504 -12.89 5.88 -25.06
CA VAL A 504 -14.35 5.76 -25.18
C VAL A 504 -15.02 7.09 -24.88
N ALA A 505 -15.61 7.71 -25.92
CA ALA A 505 -16.38 8.94 -25.77
C ALA A 505 -17.74 8.65 -25.12
N LEU A 506 -18.16 9.51 -24.18
CA LEU A 506 -19.52 9.45 -23.63
C LEU A 506 -20.57 9.65 -24.74
N PRO A 507 -21.74 9.00 -24.64
CA PRO A 507 -22.71 8.94 -25.74
C PRO A 507 -23.41 10.28 -26.03
N GLN A 508 -23.40 11.23 -25.09
CA GLN A 508 -24.07 12.53 -25.23
C GLN A 508 -23.27 13.63 -24.54
N ASP A 509 -23.30 14.83 -25.12
CA ASP A 509 -22.79 16.04 -24.50
C ASP A 509 -23.55 16.34 -23.20
N ILE A 510 -22.80 16.70 -22.16
CA ILE A 510 -23.37 17.05 -20.85
C ILE A 510 -23.63 18.56 -20.83
N PRO A 511 -24.90 19.01 -20.76
CA PRO A 511 -25.21 20.43 -20.70
C PRO A 511 -24.83 21.02 -19.34
N VAL A 512 -24.13 22.16 -19.35
CA VAL A 512 -23.73 22.91 -18.15
C VAL A 512 -24.37 24.30 -18.16
N GLN A 513 -24.69 24.82 -16.98
CA GLN A 513 -25.28 26.14 -16.77
C GLN A 513 -24.23 27.17 -16.31
N VAL A 514 -23.18 26.73 -15.62
CA VAL A 514 -22.03 27.57 -15.26
C VAL A 514 -21.30 27.97 -16.54
N SER A 515 -21.57 29.20 -17.01
CA SER A 515 -21.11 29.72 -18.31
C SER A 515 -20.04 30.80 -18.18
N GLU A 516 -19.83 31.31 -16.98
CA GLU A 516 -18.84 32.34 -16.70
C GLU A 516 -17.41 31.77 -16.75
N ARG A 517 -16.43 32.65 -16.98
CA ARG A 517 -15.01 32.28 -16.87
C ARG A 517 -14.70 31.93 -15.42
N GLY A 518 -13.82 30.96 -15.21
CA GLY A 518 -13.34 30.65 -13.87
C GLY A 518 -12.05 29.85 -13.88
N SER A 519 -11.56 29.55 -12.68
CA SER A 519 -10.30 28.84 -12.47
C SER A 519 -10.44 27.33 -12.60
N ILE A 520 -9.30 26.68 -12.79
CA ILE A 520 -9.16 25.23 -12.74
C ILE A 520 -8.61 24.84 -11.37
N PHE A 521 -9.18 23.81 -10.76
CA PHE A 521 -8.61 23.18 -9.58
C PHE A 521 -8.43 21.69 -9.80
N LEU A 522 -7.38 21.15 -9.19
CA LEU A 522 -7.26 19.72 -8.93
C LEU A 522 -7.67 19.48 -7.49
N GLY A 523 -8.42 18.40 -7.27
CA GLY A 523 -8.92 18.02 -5.96
C GLY A 523 -8.72 16.53 -5.68
N ALA A 524 -8.59 16.23 -4.41
CA ALA A 524 -8.58 14.89 -3.84
C ALA A 524 -9.54 14.89 -2.65
N SER A 525 -10.29 13.82 -2.46
CA SER A 525 -11.13 13.67 -1.27
C SER A 525 -11.18 12.22 -0.84
N TRP A 526 -11.03 12.02 0.48
CA TRP A 526 -11.35 10.77 1.13
C TRP A 526 -12.89 10.69 1.20
N GLN A 527 -13.51 9.88 0.33
CA GLN A 527 -14.97 9.75 0.27
C GLN A 527 -15.41 8.31 0.48
N GLY A 528 -15.89 8.03 1.69
CA GLY A 528 -16.66 6.83 2.00
C GLY A 528 -16.05 5.97 3.09
N GLU A 529 -16.74 4.90 3.42
CA GLU A 529 -16.21 3.80 4.21
C GLU A 529 -15.79 2.70 3.22
N ALA A 530 -14.51 2.58 2.91
CA ALA A 530 -13.98 1.32 2.44
C ALA A 530 -13.51 0.51 3.64
N TRP A 531 -13.25 -0.76 3.42
CA TRP A 531 -12.71 -1.62 4.45
C TRP A 531 -11.29 -2.03 4.06
N SER A 532 -10.33 -2.12 5.00
CA SER A 532 -9.04 -2.82 4.81
C SER A 532 -8.66 -3.63 6.05
N GLN A 533 -7.99 -4.77 5.87
CA GLN A 533 -7.51 -5.61 6.97
C GLN A 533 -6.10 -5.24 7.38
N ARG A 534 -5.39 -4.57 6.47
CA ARG A 534 -4.08 -3.97 6.67
C ARG A 534 -4.26 -2.48 6.62
N ASN A 535 -3.55 -1.75 7.47
CA ASN A 535 -3.65 -0.30 7.49
C ASN A 535 -5.10 0.20 7.71
N LEU A 536 -5.81 -0.40 8.69
CA LEU A 536 -7.18 -0.03 9.09
C LEU A 536 -7.36 1.47 9.38
N ALA A 537 -6.26 2.16 9.67
CA ALA A 537 -6.21 3.58 9.97
C ALA A 537 -5.83 4.45 8.76
N ASP A 538 -5.72 3.91 7.54
CA ASP A 538 -5.39 4.71 6.34
C ASP A 538 -6.54 5.67 5.97
N ASP A 539 -6.45 6.88 6.47
CA ASP A 539 -7.42 7.96 6.31
C ASP A 539 -6.94 9.07 5.35
N VAL A 540 -5.82 8.87 4.67
CA VAL A 540 -5.26 9.82 3.70
C VAL A 540 -5.44 9.27 2.28
N TYR A 541 -5.68 10.16 1.33
CA TYR A 541 -5.87 9.81 -0.07
C TYR A 541 -4.94 10.60 -0.99
N ASP A 542 -4.43 9.94 -2.03
CA ASP A 542 -3.61 10.55 -3.08
C ASP A 542 -4.37 10.54 -4.42
N ALA A 543 -4.76 11.72 -4.92
CA ALA A 543 -5.13 11.89 -6.32
C ALA A 543 -3.87 12.09 -7.17
N VAL A 544 -3.78 11.40 -8.31
CA VAL A 544 -2.58 11.39 -9.14
C VAL A 544 -2.95 11.76 -10.58
N PHE A 545 -2.58 12.97 -11.00
CA PHE A 545 -2.82 13.48 -12.35
C PHE A 545 -1.52 13.47 -13.14
N ARG A 546 -1.33 12.46 -13.99
CA ARG A 546 -0.12 12.28 -14.80
C ARG A 546 -0.31 12.85 -16.20
N LYS A 547 0.70 13.58 -16.69
CA LYS A 547 0.68 14.29 -17.98
C LYS A 547 -0.52 15.24 -18.10
N PHE A 548 -0.81 15.99 -17.04
CA PHE A 548 -1.91 16.94 -17.01
C PHE A 548 -1.64 18.13 -17.94
N GLN A 549 -2.48 18.30 -18.95
CA GLN A 549 -2.40 19.38 -19.92
C GLN A 549 -3.69 20.21 -19.92
N VAL A 550 -3.53 21.52 -20.11
CA VAL A 550 -4.64 22.45 -20.35
C VAL A 550 -4.37 23.22 -21.63
N THR A 551 -5.28 23.14 -22.59
CA THR A 551 -5.18 23.89 -23.85
C THR A 551 -6.43 24.73 -24.11
N VAL A 552 -6.28 25.78 -24.92
CA VAL A 552 -7.39 26.62 -25.40
C VAL A 552 -7.30 26.80 -26.92
N GLY A 553 -8.46 26.82 -27.59
CA GLY A 553 -8.56 26.93 -29.05
C GLY A 553 -9.50 25.88 -29.63
N ALA A 554 -9.82 25.97 -30.94
CA ALA A 554 -10.61 24.93 -31.62
C ALA A 554 -9.74 23.69 -31.91
N ASP A 555 -10.35 22.50 -31.93
CA ASP A 555 -9.66 21.21 -32.13
C ASP A 555 -8.96 21.07 -33.49
N ASP A 556 -9.41 21.86 -34.47
CA ASP A 556 -8.92 21.94 -35.85
C ASP A 556 -8.03 23.16 -36.13
N ALA A 557 -7.73 23.98 -35.11
CA ALA A 557 -6.93 25.18 -35.30
C ALA A 557 -5.43 24.88 -35.35
N PRO A 558 -4.66 25.46 -36.30
CA PRO A 558 -3.19 25.31 -36.38
C PRO A 558 -2.42 25.89 -35.18
N ARG A 559 -3.12 26.48 -34.20
CA ARG A 559 -2.57 27.02 -32.95
C ARG A 559 -3.55 26.78 -31.80
N GLN A 560 -3.72 25.54 -31.35
CA GLN A 560 -4.10 25.32 -29.95
C GLN A 560 -3.01 25.95 -29.07
N ARG A 561 -3.43 26.77 -28.11
CA ARG A 561 -2.50 27.42 -27.18
C ARG A 561 -2.44 26.59 -25.90
N MET A 562 -1.26 26.04 -25.62
CA MET A 562 -0.96 25.41 -24.34
C MET A 562 -1.02 26.47 -23.22
N VAL A 563 -1.86 26.24 -22.21
CA VAL A 563 -1.96 27.07 -21.01
C VAL A 563 -1.08 26.48 -19.91
N TYR A 564 -1.11 25.15 -19.75
CA TYR A 564 -0.33 24.45 -18.75
C TYR A 564 0.01 23.04 -19.21
N THR A 565 1.19 22.54 -18.85
CA THR A 565 1.53 21.12 -18.96
C THR A 565 2.39 20.69 -17.79
N SER A 566 2.12 19.52 -17.21
CA SER A 566 3.01 18.87 -16.27
C SER A 566 4.12 18.07 -16.96
N GLU A 567 4.05 17.86 -18.28
CA GLU A 567 5.09 17.13 -19.00
C GLU A 567 6.46 17.82 -18.94
N TYR A 568 7.50 17.04 -19.17
CA TYR A 568 8.81 17.61 -19.46
C TYR A 568 8.75 18.43 -20.75
N THR A 569 9.41 19.59 -20.75
CA THR A 569 9.49 20.49 -21.92
C THR A 569 10.95 20.81 -22.26
N GLY A 570 11.20 21.21 -23.51
CA GLY A 570 12.53 21.64 -23.96
C GLY A 570 13.63 20.62 -23.70
N TRP A 571 14.69 21.05 -22.99
CA TRP A 571 15.85 20.21 -22.68
C TRP A 571 15.53 19.10 -21.66
N GLU A 572 14.69 19.37 -20.66
CA GLU A 572 14.28 18.36 -19.67
C GLU A 572 13.66 17.14 -20.38
N LYS A 573 12.82 17.39 -21.39
CA LYS A 573 12.18 16.32 -22.19
C LYS A 573 13.20 15.46 -22.92
N ALA A 574 14.29 16.07 -23.41
CA ALA A 574 15.34 15.35 -24.10
C ALA A 574 16.13 14.45 -23.15
N VAL A 575 16.45 14.93 -21.94
CA VAL A 575 17.15 14.16 -20.90
C VAL A 575 16.28 12.99 -20.43
N HIS A 576 15.04 13.25 -20.04
CA HIS A 576 14.11 12.22 -19.59
C HIS A 576 13.92 11.11 -20.64
N ARG A 577 13.77 11.48 -21.91
CA ARG A 577 13.65 10.51 -23.00
C ARG A 577 14.91 9.65 -23.18
N ALA A 578 16.10 10.22 -22.97
CA ALA A 578 17.34 9.47 -23.02
C ALA A 578 17.43 8.45 -21.87
N GLU A 579 17.01 8.84 -20.66
CA GLU A 579 16.92 7.96 -19.50
C GLU A 579 15.92 6.82 -19.72
N GLU A 580 14.72 7.10 -20.22
CA GLU A 580 13.73 6.06 -20.57
C GLU A 580 14.27 5.06 -21.60
N ILE A 581 14.96 5.55 -22.64
CA ILE A 581 15.56 4.70 -23.67
C ILE A 581 16.65 3.83 -23.04
N TRP A 582 17.48 4.41 -22.18
CA TRP A 582 18.53 3.67 -21.47
C TRP A 582 17.93 2.58 -20.57
N LEU A 583 16.91 2.90 -19.78
CA LEU A 583 16.22 1.92 -18.92
C LEU A 583 15.62 0.78 -19.75
N LYS A 584 14.93 1.08 -20.86
CA LYS A 584 14.39 0.06 -21.78
C LYS A 584 15.48 -0.82 -22.38
N LEU A 585 16.64 -0.25 -22.73
CA LEU A 585 17.78 -1.02 -23.21
C LEU A 585 18.34 -1.94 -22.12
N VAL A 586 18.52 -1.44 -20.90
CA VAL A 586 18.95 -2.24 -19.75
C VAL A 586 17.97 -3.38 -19.47
N GLU A 587 16.66 -3.10 -19.49
CA GLU A 587 15.63 -4.14 -19.36
C GLU A 587 15.70 -5.19 -20.45
N TRP A 588 15.90 -4.78 -21.71
CA TRP A 588 16.04 -5.70 -22.83
C TRP A 588 17.25 -6.62 -22.66
N PHE A 589 18.40 -6.08 -22.23
CA PHE A 589 19.60 -6.87 -21.95
C PHE A 589 19.45 -7.81 -20.75
N ILE A 590 18.60 -7.50 -19.79
CA ILE A 590 18.35 -8.36 -18.61
C ILE A 590 17.32 -9.45 -18.91
N LYS A 591 16.41 -9.23 -19.87
CA LYS A 591 15.45 -10.25 -20.34
C LYS A 591 16.08 -11.25 -21.32
N LEU A 592 17.27 -10.96 -21.82
CA LEU A 592 18.12 -11.82 -22.66
C LEU A 592 18.96 -12.75 -21.77
#